data_AF-A0A3D5ZPT6-F1
#
_entry.id   AF-A0A3D5ZPT6-F1
#
_cell.length_a   1.000
_cell.length_b   1.000
_cell.length_c   1.000
_cell.angle_alpha   90.00
_cell.angle_beta   90.00
_cell.angle_gamma   90.00
#
_symmetry.space_group_name_H-M   'P 1'
#
loop_
_entity.id
_entity.type
_entity.pdbx_description
1 polymer ?
#
loop_
_entity_poly.entity_id
_entity_poly.type
_entity_poly.pdbx_seq_one_letter_code
_entity_poly.pdbx_strand_id
1 'polypeptide(L)'
;MKRKILDFSVMKEEISQNNVLEMAELIAFMELRFQIGYLGSRAQKMYADLYGDIKHKNELGYMLSDSYDLVQEGALYLCDHYGKHLNDVISYSKKGKPITIEIACIRKMMRLINLKTRDYESGGKLVEILI
;
A
#
# COMPACT_ATOMS: atom_id res chain seq x y z
N MET A 1 -19.39 17.72 -3.44
CA MET A 1 -19.69 16.28 -3.60
C MET A 1 -18.91 15.52 -2.53
N LYS A 2 -19.57 14.88 -1.55
CA LYS A 2 -18.86 14.05 -0.56
C LYS A 2 -18.30 12.83 -1.29
N ARG A 3 -17.02 12.83 -1.67
CA ARG A 3 -16.34 11.60 -2.09
C ARG A 3 -16.45 10.65 -0.89
N LYS A 4 -17.04 9.46 -1.09
CA LYS A 4 -16.82 8.38 -0.12
C LYS A 4 -15.31 8.17 -0.12
N ILE A 5 -14.67 8.35 1.04
CA ILE A 5 -13.21 8.27 1.15
C ILE A 5 -12.71 6.89 0.69
N LEU A 6 -13.56 5.86 0.77
CA LEU A 6 -13.29 4.51 0.32
C LEU A 6 -14.48 4.01 -0.50
N ASP A 7 -14.39 4.10 -1.83
CA ASP A 7 -15.35 3.45 -2.74
C ASP A 7 -14.78 2.13 -3.26
N PHE A 8 -15.17 1.02 -2.61
CA PHE A 8 -14.69 -0.30 -2.98
C PHE A 8 -15.28 -0.84 -4.30
N SER A 9 -16.20 -0.11 -4.95
CA SER A 9 -16.72 -0.54 -6.26
C SER A 9 -15.62 -0.57 -7.32
N VAL A 10 -14.65 0.34 -7.24
CA VAL A 10 -13.50 0.44 -8.14
C VAL A 10 -12.68 -0.85 -8.19
N MET A 11 -12.63 -1.61 -7.09
CA MET A 11 -11.88 -2.86 -7.00
C MET A 11 -12.41 -3.98 -7.91
N LYS A 12 -13.63 -3.82 -8.46
CA LYS A 12 -14.25 -4.76 -9.39
C LYS A 12 -14.05 -4.38 -10.85
N GLU A 13 -13.56 -3.18 -11.12
CA GLU A 13 -13.32 -2.68 -12.48
C GLU A 13 -12.08 -3.33 -13.09
N GLU A 14 -11.91 -3.16 -14.40
CA GLU A 14 -10.62 -3.38 -15.05
C GLU A 14 -9.65 -2.27 -14.60
N ILE A 15 -8.39 -2.65 -14.37
CA ILE A 15 -7.34 -1.71 -14.01
C ILE A 15 -7.12 -0.79 -15.21
N SER A 16 -7.15 0.52 -14.96
CA SER A 16 -6.99 1.56 -15.96
C SER A 16 -6.20 2.74 -15.40
N GLN A 17 -5.72 3.61 -16.27
CA GLN A 17 -5.03 4.83 -15.87
C GLN A 17 -5.85 5.72 -14.93
N ASN A 18 -7.18 5.68 -15.03
CA ASN A 18 -8.07 6.55 -14.25
C ASN A 18 -8.33 6.03 -12.84
N ASN A 19 -8.23 4.72 -12.62
CA ASN A 19 -8.58 4.09 -11.34
C ASN A 19 -7.39 3.44 -10.62
N VAL A 20 -6.23 3.28 -11.28
CA VAL A 20 -5.05 2.59 -10.73
C VAL A 20 -4.57 3.18 -9.40
N LEU A 21 -4.59 4.50 -9.26
CA LEU A 21 -4.18 5.17 -8.02
C LEU A 21 -5.16 4.87 -6.89
N GLU A 22 -6.46 4.94 -7.16
CA GLU A 22 -7.49 4.67 -6.15
C GLU A 22 -7.50 3.18 -5.74
N MET A 23 -7.31 2.27 -6.70
CA MET A 23 -7.12 0.84 -6.40
C MET A 23 -5.90 0.61 -5.50
N ALA A 24 -4.75 1.22 -5.83
CA ALA A 24 -3.54 1.08 -5.02
C ALA A 24 -3.71 1.63 -3.59
N GLU A 25 -4.40 2.76 -3.43
CA GLU A 25 -4.74 3.32 -2.13
C GLU A 25 -5.60 2.36 -1.30
N LEU A 26 -6.65 1.79 -1.90
CA LEU A 26 -7.52 0.85 -1.21
C LEU A 26 -6.79 -0.43 -0.82
N ILE A 27 -5.96 -0.99 -1.70
CA ILE A 27 -5.16 -2.18 -1.41
C ILE A 27 -4.20 -1.91 -0.26
N ALA A 28 -3.42 -0.82 -0.33
CA ALA A 28 -2.47 -0.45 0.72
C ALA A 28 -3.17 -0.22 2.06
N PHE A 29 -4.32 0.45 2.04
CA PHE A 29 -5.10 0.76 3.24
C PHE A 29 -5.67 -0.50 3.90
N MET A 30 -6.23 -1.42 3.10
CA MET A 30 -6.73 -2.71 3.60
C MET A 30 -5.61 -3.59 4.15
N GLU A 31 -4.48 -3.66 3.45
CA GLU A 31 -3.32 -4.45 3.88
C GLU A 31 -2.75 -3.90 5.20
N LEU A 32 -2.56 -2.58 5.31
CA LEU A 32 -2.08 -1.97 6.56
C LEU A 32 -3.04 -2.25 7.73
N ARG A 33 -4.36 -2.19 7.51
CA ARG A 33 -5.35 -2.57 8.53
C ARG A 33 -5.17 -4.01 8.99
N PHE A 34 -4.93 -4.94 8.06
CA PHE A 34 -4.66 -6.34 8.39
C PHE A 34 -3.35 -6.49 9.18
N GLN A 35 -2.31 -5.76 8.77
CA GLN A 35 -0.98 -5.81 9.40
C GLN A 35 -0.94 -5.20 10.81
N ILE A 36 -1.92 -4.39 11.23
CA ILE A 36 -1.99 -3.87 12.62
C ILE A 36 -1.93 -5.01 13.64
N GLY A 37 -2.59 -6.14 13.38
CA GLY A 37 -2.57 -7.30 14.27
C GLY A 37 -1.19 -7.97 14.41
N TYR A 38 -0.29 -7.74 13.45
CA TYR A 38 1.03 -8.38 13.39
C TYR A 38 2.18 -7.42 13.73
N LEU A 39 2.12 -6.18 13.24
CA LEU A 39 3.17 -5.16 13.39
C LEU A 39 2.84 -4.12 14.49
N GLY A 40 1.64 -4.18 15.08
CA GLY A 40 1.23 -3.35 16.21
C GLY A 40 1.23 -1.85 15.90
N SER A 41 1.77 -1.06 16.84
CA SER A 41 1.76 0.41 16.81
C SER A 41 2.37 1.00 15.55
N ARG A 42 3.33 0.31 14.93
CA ARG A 42 3.95 0.76 13.68
C ARG A 42 2.98 0.75 12.51
N ALA A 43 2.30 -0.37 12.28
CA ALA A 43 1.29 -0.44 11.22
C ALA A 43 0.10 0.48 11.52
N GLN A 44 -0.23 0.68 12.81
CA GLN A 44 -1.25 1.64 13.22
C GLN A 44 -0.86 3.08 12.85
N LYS A 45 0.39 3.48 13.07
CA LYS A 45 0.91 4.78 12.64
C LYS A 45 0.84 4.93 11.13
N MET A 46 1.36 3.95 10.38
CA MET A 46 1.33 3.97 8.92
C MET A 46 -0.09 4.03 8.36
N TYR A 47 -1.03 3.30 8.98
CA TYR A 47 -2.44 3.34 8.63
C TYR A 47 -3.06 4.73 8.86
N ALA A 48 -2.76 5.38 9.98
CA ALA A 48 -3.24 6.73 10.29
C ALA A 48 -2.65 7.78 9.35
N ASP A 49 -1.34 7.70 9.07
CA ASP A 49 -0.64 8.58 8.16
C ASP A 49 -1.21 8.45 6.73
N LEU A 50 -1.35 7.21 6.22
CA LEU A 50 -1.94 6.95 4.91
C LEU A 50 -3.40 7.44 4.81
N TYR A 51 -4.19 7.28 5.88
CA TYR A 51 -5.55 7.82 5.92
C TYR A 51 -5.57 9.34 5.76
N GLY A 52 -4.65 10.04 6.45
CA GLY A 52 -4.44 11.47 6.30
C GLY A 52 -4.09 11.83 4.87
N ASP A 53 -3.11 11.13 4.30
CA ASP A 53 -2.65 11.35 2.93
C ASP A 53 -3.78 11.22 1.91
N ILE A 54 -4.55 10.12 1.93
CA ILE A 54 -5.66 9.91 0.98
C ILE A 54 -6.69 11.03 1.05
N LYS A 55 -6.96 11.52 2.26
CA LYS A 55 -7.95 12.58 2.50
C LYS A 55 -7.46 13.95 2.01
N HIS A 56 -6.18 14.25 2.20
CA HIS A 56 -5.61 15.58 2.02
C HIS A 56 -4.73 15.72 0.76
N LYS A 57 -4.48 14.64 -0.01
CA LYS A 57 -3.60 14.61 -1.20
C LYS A 57 -3.88 15.65 -2.29
N ASN A 58 -5.11 16.18 -2.35
CA ASN A 58 -5.50 17.18 -3.35
C ASN A 58 -5.45 18.62 -2.80
N GLU A 59 -5.02 18.81 -1.55
CA GLU A 59 -4.88 20.12 -0.94
C GLU A 59 -3.54 20.75 -1.32
N LEU A 60 -3.56 22.03 -1.71
CA LEU A 60 -2.36 22.75 -2.11
C LEU A 60 -1.37 22.82 -0.94
N GLY A 61 -0.12 22.39 -1.17
CA GLY A 61 0.94 22.44 -0.17
C GLY A 61 0.90 21.30 0.86
N TYR A 62 -0.01 20.34 0.72
CA TYR A 62 0.01 19.13 1.55
C TYR A 62 1.19 18.23 1.16
N MET A 63 1.99 17.83 2.15
CA MET A 63 3.12 16.92 1.97
C MET A 63 2.68 15.51 2.36
N LEU A 64 2.80 14.57 1.41
CA LEU A 64 2.49 13.17 1.64
C LEU A 64 3.50 12.53 2.61
N SER A 65 3.02 11.65 3.48
CA SER A 65 3.88 10.88 4.36
C SER A 65 4.61 9.75 3.63
N ASP A 66 5.66 9.22 4.27
CA ASP A 66 6.37 8.00 3.85
C ASP A 66 5.46 6.77 3.68
N SER A 67 4.25 6.79 4.26
CA SER A 67 3.27 5.71 4.11
C SER A 67 2.65 5.70 2.72
N TYR A 68 2.62 6.84 2.01
CA TYR A 68 2.12 6.94 0.64
C TYR A 68 3.08 6.31 -0.38
N ASP A 69 4.35 6.06 -0.03
CA ASP A 69 5.27 5.30 -0.89
C ASP A 69 4.77 3.88 -1.17
N LEU A 70 3.97 3.30 -0.26
CA LEU A 70 3.33 2.00 -0.50
C LEU A 70 2.30 2.07 -1.62
N VAL A 71 1.52 3.15 -1.64
CA VAL A 71 0.55 3.40 -2.72
C VAL A 71 1.28 3.56 -4.05
N GLN A 72 2.39 4.28 -4.06
CA GLN A 72 3.19 4.48 -5.28
C GLN A 72 3.78 3.18 -5.82
N GLU A 73 4.37 2.34 -4.96
CA GLU A 73 4.87 1.00 -5.35
C GLU A 73 3.73 0.11 -5.87
N GLY A 74 2.57 0.19 -5.21
CA GLY A 74 1.36 -0.50 -5.63
C GLY A 74 0.88 -0.08 -7.01
N ALA A 75 0.72 1.22 -7.22
CA ALA A 75 0.28 1.79 -8.48
C ALA A 75 1.26 1.45 -9.61
N LEU A 76 2.56 1.57 -9.37
CA LEU A 76 3.60 1.19 -10.32
C LEU A 76 3.46 -0.26 -10.78
N TYR A 77 3.23 -1.18 -9.84
CA TYR A 77 3.00 -2.59 -10.19
C TYR A 77 1.72 -2.80 -10.99
N LEU A 78 0.63 -2.11 -10.62
CA LEU A 78 -0.67 -2.26 -11.30
C LEU A 78 -0.67 -1.68 -12.72
N CYS A 79 0.21 -0.72 -13.03
CA CYS A 79 0.34 -0.18 -14.38
C CYS A 79 0.70 -1.26 -15.43
N ASP A 80 1.46 -2.28 -15.04
CA ASP A 80 1.80 -3.42 -15.92
C ASP A 80 0.60 -4.35 -16.21
N HIS A 81 -0.56 -4.05 -15.62
CA HIS A 81 -1.74 -4.89 -15.62
C HIS A 81 -3.01 -4.17 -16.11
N TYR A 82 -2.86 -3.10 -16.88
CA TYR A 82 -4.01 -2.44 -17.50
C TYR A 82 -4.85 -3.38 -18.39
N GLY A 83 -6.17 -3.21 -18.32
CA GLY A 83 -7.16 -4.08 -18.99
C GLY A 83 -7.39 -5.43 -18.32
N LYS A 84 -6.82 -5.67 -17.13
CA LYS A 84 -7.04 -6.88 -16.32
C LYS A 84 -7.81 -6.56 -15.06
N HIS A 85 -8.35 -7.57 -14.40
CA HIS A 85 -8.97 -7.44 -13.09
C HIS A 85 -8.01 -7.85 -11.97
N LEU A 86 -8.15 -7.22 -10.80
CA LEU A 86 -7.34 -7.54 -9.60
C LEU A 86 -7.39 -9.03 -9.20
N ASN A 87 -8.50 -9.71 -9.48
CA ASN A 87 -8.72 -11.13 -9.20
C ASN A 87 -8.11 -12.08 -10.24
N ASP A 88 -7.55 -11.57 -11.35
CA ASP A 88 -6.95 -12.40 -12.37
C ASP A 88 -5.73 -13.14 -11.82
N VAL A 89 -5.69 -14.45 -12.04
CA VAL A 89 -4.60 -15.32 -11.58
C VAL A 89 -3.43 -15.20 -12.54
N ILE A 90 -2.27 -14.77 -12.04
CA ILE A 90 -1.05 -14.61 -12.84
C ILE A 90 -0.04 -15.74 -12.62
N SER A 91 -0.11 -16.43 -11.49
CA SER A 91 0.77 -17.55 -11.18
C SER A 91 0.20 -18.40 -10.06
N TYR A 92 0.90 -19.48 -9.73
CA TYR A 92 0.59 -20.34 -8.59
C TYR A 92 1.80 -20.40 -7.65
N SER A 93 1.53 -20.41 -6.35
CA SER A 93 2.57 -20.61 -5.34
C SER A 93 3.13 -22.03 -5.40
N LYS A 94 4.27 -22.26 -4.73
CA LYS A 94 4.86 -23.61 -4.57
C LYS A 94 3.90 -24.63 -3.95
N LYS A 95 2.89 -24.17 -3.21
CA LYS A 95 1.85 -25.01 -2.58
C LYS A 95 0.57 -25.13 -3.44
N GLY A 96 0.61 -24.71 -4.71
CA GLY A 96 -0.53 -24.76 -5.64
C GLY A 96 -1.61 -23.71 -5.38
N LYS A 97 -1.44 -22.79 -4.42
CA LYS A 97 -2.41 -21.70 -4.21
C LYS A 97 -2.31 -20.66 -5.34
N PRO A 98 -3.44 -20.19 -5.91
CA PRO A 98 -3.43 -19.15 -6.93
C PRO A 98 -2.89 -17.83 -6.37
N ILE A 99 -2.17 -17.09 -7.21
CA ILE A 99 -1.65 -15.76 -6.93
C ILE A 99 -2.32 -14.83 -7.93
N THR A 100 -3.20 -13.97 -7.40
CA THR A 100 -3.86 -12.94 -8.19
C THR A 100 -2.97 -11.71 -8.37
N ILE A 101 -3.37 -10.79 -9.24
CA ILE A 101 -2.71 -9.49 -9.40
C ILE A 101 -2.71 -8.74 -8.06
N GLU A 102 -3.83 -8.72 -7.34
CA GLU A 102 -3.93 -8.10 -6.01
C GLU A 102 -2.91 -8.69 -5.02
N ILE A 103 -2.85 -10.02 -4.91
CA ILE A 103 -1.91 -10.70 -3.99
C ILE A 103 -0.46 -10.38 -4.35
N ALA A 104 -0.13 -10.33 -5.65
CA ALA A 104 1.21 -10.00 -6.10
C ALA A 104 1.57 -8.54 -5.84
N CYS A 105 0.61 -7.62 -6.03
CA CYS A 105 0.73 -6.20 -5.70
C CYS A 105 1.01 -6.00 -4.20
N ILE A 106 0.21 -6.62 -3.33
CA ILE A 106 0.41 -6.62 -1.87
C ILE A 106 1.82 -7.09 -1.50
N ARG A 107 2.29 -8.20 -2.10
CA ARG A 107 3.65 -8.71 -1.83
C ARG A 107 4.75 -7.73 -2.22
N LYS A 108 4.56 -6.97 -3.30
CA LYS A 108 5.51 -5.94 -3.73
C LYS A 108 5.55 -4.78 -2.74
N MET A 109 4.39 -4.27 -2.33
CA MET A 109 4.29 -3.24 -1.28
C MET A 109 4.93 -3.69 0.05
N MET A 110 4.62 -4.91 0.51
CA MET A 110 5.15 -5.41 1.80
C MET A 110 6.67 -5.59 1.80
N ARG A 111 7.28 -5.84 0.63
CA ARG A 111 8.74 -5.86 0.51
C ARG A 111 9.34 -4.49 0.85
N LEU A 112 8.69 -3.40 0.46
CA LEU A 112 9.13 -2.03 0.77
C LEU A 112 9.07 -1.75 2.28
N ILE A 113 8.00 -2.15 2.97
CA ILE A 113 7.89 -1.99 4.44
C ILE A 113 9.06 -2.71 5.13
N ASN A 114 9.33 -3.95 4.73
CA ASN A 114 10.40 -4.76 5.30
C ASN A 114 11.80 -4.19 5.02
N LEU A 115 12.02 -3.57 3.86
CA LEU A 115 13.28 -2.88 3.56
C LEU A 115 13.47 -1.65 4.45
N LYS A 116 12.46 -0.77 4.53
CA LYS A 116 12.51 0.41 5.42
C LYS A 116 12.75 0.02 6.89
N THR A 117 12.22 -1.13 7.34
CA THR A 117 12.51 -1.67 8.68
C THR A 117 13.99 -1.94 8.90
N ARG A 118 14.63 -2.60 7.94
CA ARG A 118 16.04 -3.01 8.06
C ARG A 118 16.96 -1.80 8.07
N ASP A 119 16.62 -0.76 7.31
CA ASP A 119 17.41 0.47 7.27
C ASP A 119 17.28 1.25 8.60
N TYR A 120 16.09 1.29 9.19
CA TYR A 120 15.89 1.82 10.54
C TYR A 120 16.65 1.03 11.61
N GLU A 121 16.62 -0.31 11.56
CA GLU A 121 17.34 -1.16 12.52
C GLU A 121 18.87 -1.13 12.34
N SER A 122 19.34 -0.91 11.12
CA SER A 122 20.78 -0.79 10.80
C SER A 122 21.33 0.63 11.05
N GLY A 123 20.47 1.65 11.05
CA GLY A 123 20.80 3.03 11.44
C GLY A 123 20.54 3.35 12.92
N GLY A 124 19.81 2.49 13.64
CA GLY A 124 19.35 2.67 15.02
C GLY A 124 20.32 2.23 16.11
N LYS A 125 21.64 2.29 15.88
CA LYS A 125 22.66 2.02 16.92
C LYS A 125 23.73 3.11 17.06
N LEU A 126 23.46 4.34 16.59
CA LEU A 126 24.47 5.42 16.69
C LEU A 126 24.02 6.76 17.26
N VAL A 127 22.78 6.94 17.74
CA VAL A 127 22.43 8.17 18.49
C VAL A 127 21.42 7.87 19.58
N GLU A 128 21.92 7.46 20.75
CA GLU A 128 21.44 7.77 22.12
C GLU A 128 22.13 6.85 23.14
N ILE A 129 23.42 7.10 23.36
CA ILE A 129 24.09 6.92 24.65
C ILE A 129 24.86 8.24 24.86
N LEU A 130 24.70 8.84 26.04
CA LEU A 130 24.90 10.26 26.41
C LEU A 130 23.61 11.06 26.14
N ILE A 131 22.72 11.26 27.11
CA ILE A 131 22.91 11.74 28.49
C ILE A 131 21.94 11.03 29.45
#